data_AF-A0A2A2IR16-F1
#
_entry.id   AF-A0A2A2IR16-F1
#
_cell.length_a   1.000
_cell.length_b   1.000
_cell.length_c   1.000
_cell.angle_alpha   90.00
_cell.angle_beta   90.00
_cell.angle_gamma   90.00
#
_symmetry.space_group_name_H-M   'P 1'
#
loop_
_entity.id
_entity.type
_entity.pdbx_description
1 polymer ?
#
loop_
_entity_poly.entity_id
_entity_poly.type
_entity_poly.pdbx_seq_one_letter_code
_entity_poly.pdbx_strand_id
1 'polypeptide(L)'
;MPSTIVGVPVEDLLHAVYVSPIHQQGFMYTGTPYLTGLQKCLQLLKRCDILLLCGDWQQSKGCMAEFAHAMNLGISIIFENANDYYDLI
;
A
#
# COMPACT_ATOMS: atom_id res chain seq x y z
N MET A 1 20.26 -15.86 -9.22
CA MET A 1 19.82 -14.92 -10.28
C MET A 1 19.52 -13.61 -9.58
N PRO A 2 20.10 -12.46 -9.96
CA PRO A 2 19.68 -11.21 -9.37
C PRO A 2 18.25 -10.95 -9.89
N SER A 3 17.29 -10.91 -8.98
CA SER A 3 15.93 -10.47 -9.28
C SER A 3 16.01 -9.05 -9.81
N THR A 4 15.81 -8.87 -11.11
CA THR A 4 15.69 -7.56 -11.72
C THR A 4 14.53 -6.86 -11.05
N ILE A 5 14.86 -5.86 -10.25
CA ILE A 5 13.90 -4.96 -9.65
C ILE A 5 13.31 -4.17 -10.82
N VAL A 6 12.10 -4.54 -11.25
CA VAL A 6 11.39 -3.79 -12.29
C VAL A 6 10.77 -2.59 -11.59
N GLY A 7 11.45 -1.46 -11.70
CA GLY A 7 10.88 -0.22 -11.24
C GLY A 7 9.58 0.14 -11.96
N VAL A 8 8.64 0.75 -11.26
CA VAL A 8 7.43 1.39 -11.82
C VAL A 8 7.85 2.71 -12.47
N PRO A 9 7.62 2.91 -13.77
CA PRO A 9 7.85 4.19 -14.43
C PRO A 9 7.09 5.35 -13.77
N VAL A 10 7.73 6.51 -13.62
CA VAL A 10 7.11 7.71 -13.01
C VAL A 10 5.86 8.17 -13.78
N GLU A 11 5.87 7.99 -15.10
CA GLU A 11 4.72 8.27 -15.96
C GLU A 11 3.49 7.41 -15.65
N ASP A 12 3.68 6.17 -15.19
CA ASP A 12 2.59 5.31 -14.75
C ASP A 12 2.00 5.80 -13.42
N LEU A 13 2.85 6.33 -12.53
CA LEU A 13 2.41 6.94 -11.26
C LEU A 13 1.63 8.24 -11.48
N LEU A 14 1.93 9.00 -12.53
CA LEU A 14 1.20 10.23 -12.87
C LEU A 14 -0.24 9.95 -13.33
N HIS A 15 -0.47 8.78 -13.93
CA HIS A 15 -1.79 8.33 -14.38
C HIS A 15 -2.47 7.36 -13.39
N ALA A 16 -1.81 7.08 -12.26
CA ALA A 16 -2.32 6.15 -11.27
C ALA A 16 -3.60 6.68 -10.60
N VAL A 17 -4.51 5.75 -10.29
CA VAL A 17 -5.68 6.03 -9.45
C VAL A 17 -5.32 5.73 -8.00
N TYR A 18 -5.18 6.79 -7.21
CA TYR A 18 -4.87 6.66 -5.79
C TYR A 18 -6.12 6.29 -4.99
N VAL A 19 -6.05 5.17 -4.27
CA VAL A 19 -7.09 4.71 -3.35
C VAL A 19 -6.50 4.57 -1.95
N SER A 20 -7.07 5.31 -1.00
CA SER A 20 -6.68 5.25 0.42
C SER A 20 -7.81 4.59 1.22
N PRO A 21 -7.59 3.37 1.78
CA PRO A 21 -8.60 2.68 2.58
C PRO A 21 -9.03 3.52 3.79
N ILE A 22 -8.10 4.25 4.41
CA ILE A 22 -8.36 5.13 5.57
C ILE A 22 -9.32 6.26 5.20
N HIS A 23 -9.19 6.88 4.02
CA HIS A 23 -10.13 7.92 3.59
C HIS A 23 -11.53 7.35 3.29
N GLN A 24 -11.62 6.10 2.82
CA GLN A 24 -12.89 5.46 2.50
C GLN A 24 -13.57 4.79 3.71
N GLN A 25 -12.80 4.43 4.74
CA GLN A 25 -13.24 3.57 5.84
C GLN A 25 -12.97 4.16 7.23
N GLY A 26 -12.31 5.32 7.32
CA GLY A 26 -11.95 6.01 8.56
C GLY A 26 -13.12 6.24 9.50
N PHE A 27 -14.32 6.49 8.94
CA PHE A 27 -15.54 6.66 9.72
C PHE A 27 -16.02 5.39 10.44
N MET A 28 -15.59 4.19 10.01
CA MET A 28 -16.02 2.91 10.57
C MET A 28 -15.24 2.48 11.81
N TYR A 29 -14.15 3.16 12.18
CA TYR A 29 -13.31 2.81 13.33
C TYR A 29 -14.01 2.97 14.69
N THR A 30 -15.16 3.66 14.75
CA THR A 30 -15.97 3.80 15.97
C THR A 30 -16.99 2.67 16.16
N GLY A 31 -17.22 1.82 15.15
CA GLY A 31 -18.29 0.80 15.19
C GLY A 31 -17.97 -0.54 14.54
N THR A 32 -16.82 -0.69 13.88
CA THR A 32 -16.41 -1.93 13.22
C THR A 32 -15.21 -2.56 13.95
N PRO A 33 -15.22 -3.87 14.25
CA PRO A 33 -14.06 -4.55 14.80
C PRO A 33 -12.83 -4.35 13.92
N TYR A 34 -11.68 -4.07 14.53
CA TYR A 34 -10.42 -3.77 13.83
C TYR A 34 -10.09 -4.79 12.73
N LEU A 35 -10.23 -6.09 13.02
CA LEU A 35 -9.95 -7.16 12.06
C LEU A 35 -10.87 -7.11 10.84
N THR A 36 -12.14 -6.76 11.02
CA THR A 36 -13.10 -6.61 9.91
C THR A 36 -12.74 -5.42 9.04
N GLY A 37 -12.31 -4.31 9.64
CA GLY A 37 -11.78 -3.15 8.89
C GLY A 37 -10.54 -3.52 8.10
N LEU A 38 -9.56 -4.15 8.75
CA LEU A 38 -8.33 -4.60 8.11
C LEU A 38 -8.62 -5.54 6.94
N GLN A 39 -9.52 -6.51 7.10
CA GLN A 39 -9.87 -7.43 6.03
C GLN A 39 -10.43 -6.71 4.79
N LYS A 40 -11.20 -5.63 4.97
CA LYS A 40 -11.67 -4.80 3.86
C LYS A 40 -10.52 -4.09 3.16
N CYS A 41 -9.55 -3.55 3.90
CA CYS A 41 -8.34 -2.95 3.32
C CYS A 41 -7.56 -3.97 2.49
N LEU A 42 -7.35 -5.18 3.01
CA LEU A 42 -6.65 -6.25 2.29
C LEU A 42 -7.39 -6.68 1.02
N GLN A 43 -8.73 -6.75 1.06
CA GLN A 43 -9.53 -7.05 -0.14
C GLN A 43 -9.45 -5.94 -1.19
N LEU A 44 -9.37 -4.68 -0.78
CA LEU A 44 -9.14 -3.57 -1.71
C LEU A 44 -7.74 -3.68 -2.32
N LEU A 45 -6.72 -3.85 -1.48
CA LEU A 45 -5.32 -3.99 -1.91
C LEU A 45 -5.11 -5.11 -2.93
N LYS A 46 -5.81 -6.24 -2.79
CA LYS A 46 -5.76 -7.35 -3.76
C LYS A 46 -6.16 -6.93 -5.20
N ARG A 47 -6.85 -5.80 -5.38
CA ARG A 47 -7.27 -5.27 -6.68
C ARG A 47 -6.34 -4.16 -7.20
N CYS A 48 -5.32 -3.80 -6.44
CA CYS A 48 -4.35 -2.78 -6.81
C CYS A 48 -3.12 -3.41 -7.45
N ASP A 49 -2.49 -2.66 -8.35
CA ASP A 49 -1.23 -3.05 -8.98
C ASP A 49 -0.01 -2.70 -8.10
N ILE A 50 -0.15 -1.66 -7.28
CA ILE A 50 0.94 -1.09 -6.47
C ILE A 50 0.45 -0.77 -5.06
N LEU A 51 1.28 -1.03 -4.07
CA LEU A 51 1.15 -0.52 -2.70
C LEU A 51 2.15 0.63 -2.49
N LEU A 52 1.64 1.83 -2.23
CA LEU A 52 2.43 2.98 -1.80
C LEU A 52 2.43 3.06 -0.27
N LEU A 53 3.61 2.95 0.35
CA LEU A 53 3.81 3.11 1.79
C LEU A 53 4.40 4.48 2.11
N CYS A 54 3.79 5.15 3.08
CA CYS A 54 4.07 6.54 3.45
C CYS A 54 4.50 6.64 4.92
N GLY A 55 5.42 7.55 5.22
CA GLY A 55 5.86 7.93 6.56
C GLY A 55 6.33 6.75 7.41
N ASP A 56 5.95 6.77 8.68
CA ASP A 56 6.27 5.74 9.67
C ASP A 56 5.38 4.49 9.55
N TRP A 57 5.16 3.97 8.33
CA TRP A 57 4.26 2.85 8.08
C TRP A 57 4.59 1.60 8.92
N GLN A 58 5.86 1.40 9.27
CA GLN A 58 6.32 0.29 10.12
C GLN A 58 5.77 0.39 11.56
N GLN A 59 5.33 1.57 12.01
CA GLN A 59 4.68 1.75 13.31
C GLN A 59 3.18 1.46 13.27
N SER A 60 2.60 1.25 12.08
CA SER A 60 1.19 0.92 11.90
C SER A 60 0.98 -0.58 11.69
N LYS A 61 0.26 -1.22 12.63
CA LYS A 61 -0.15 -2.63 12.50
C LYS A 61 -0.91 -2.91 11.19
N GLY A 62 -1.71 -1.95 10.73
CA GLY A 62 -2.47 -2.08 9.48
C GLY A 62 -1.54 -2.06 8.27
N CYS A 63 -0.64 -1.09 8.19
CA CYS A 63 0.30 -0.97 7.07
C CYS A 63 1.28 -2.13 7.02
N MET A 64 1.73 -2.64 8.17
CA MET A 64 2.55 -3.86 8.24
C MET A 64 1.79 -5.10 7.70
N ALA A 65 0.49 -5.21 7.99
CA ALA A 65 -0.33 -6.30 7.46
C ALA A 65 -0.55 -6.16 5.94
N GLU A 66 -0.78 -4.94 5.45
CA GLU A 66 -0.87 -4.63 4.01
C GLU A 66 0.45 -4.94 3.29
N PHE A 67 1.59 -4.53 3.85
CA PHE A 67 2.92 -4.85 3.35
C PHE A 67 3.13 -6.37 3.23
N ALA A 68 2.87 -7.13 4.30
CA ALA A 68 3.01 -8.58 4.27
C ALA A 68 2.07 -9.23 3.24
N HIS A 69 0.86 -8.70 3.08
CA HIS A 69 -0.11 -9.18 2.10
C HIS A 69 0.33 -8.91 0.66
N ALA A 70 0.81 -7.70 0.37
CA ALA A 70 1.35 -7.32 -0.93
C ALA A 70 2.56 -8.19 -1.32
N MET A 71 3.50 -8.39 -0.38
CA MET A 71 4.64 -9.29 -0.57
C MET A 71 4.22 -10.71 -0.93
N ASN A 72 3.19 -11.25 -0.25
CA ASN A 72 2.68 -12.59 -0.52
C ASN A 72 1.96 -12.69 -1.89
N LEU A 73 1.38 -11.60 -2.38
CA LEU A 73 0.68 -11.55 -3.67
C LEU A 73 1.60 -11.16 -4.84
N GLY A 74 2.84 -10.72 -4.57
CA GLY A 74 3.73 -10.17 -5.58
C GLY A 74 3.29 -8.81 -6.11
N ILE A 75 2.55 -8.04 -5.32
CA ILE A 75 2.18 -6.66 -5.65
C ILE A 75 3.42 -5.77 -5.48
N SER A 76 3.67 -4.88 -6.45
CA SER A 76 4.79 -3.94 -6.39
C SER A 76 4.63 -2.99 -5.21
N ILE A 77 5.70 -2.77 -4.44
CA ILE A 77 5.67 -1.90 -3.27
C ILE A 77 6.62 -0.74 -3.52
N ILE A 78 6.12 0.48 -3.34
CA ILE A 78 6.89 1.71 -3.45
C ILE A 78 6.82 2.49 -2.14
N PHE A 79 7.86 3.27 -1.87
CA PHE A 79 7.97 4.08 -0.66
C PHE A 79 8.02 5.56 -1.02
N GLU A 80 7.37 6.40 -0.22
CA GLU A 80 7.63 7.84 -0.30
C GLU A 80 9.08 8.13 0.13
N ASN A 81 9.83 8.93 -0.64
CA ASN A 81 11.05 9.56 -0.13
C ASN A 81 10.79 11.00 0.30
N ALA A 82 11.59 11.42 1.29
CA ALA A 82 11.58 12.75 1.90
C ALA A 82 11.85 13.93 0.94
N ASN A 83 12.11 13.68 -0.35
CA ASN A 83 12.41 14.69 -1.38
C ASN A 83 11.42 14.64 -2.57
N ASP A 84 10.17 14.21 -2.36
CA ASP A 84 9.14 14.08 -3.40
C ASP A 84 9.50 13.08 -4.54
N TYR A 85 10.26 12.02 -4.23
CA TYR A 85 10.61 10.95 -5.18
C TYR A 85 10.14 9.58 -4.68
N TYR A 86 9.91 8.63 -5.59
CA TYR A 86 9.55 7.24 -5.24
C TYR A 86 10.73 6.32 -5.55
N ASP A 87 11.20 5.56 -4.57
CA ASP A 87 12.23 4.53 -4.77
C ASP A 87 11.59 3.17 -5.07
N LEU A 88 12.23 2.44 -5.97
CA LEU A 88 11.80 1.15 -6.50
C LEU A 88 12.74 0.07 -5.98
N ILE A 89 12.20 -0.88 -5.21
CA ILE A 89 12.92 -2.08 -4.72
C ILE A 89 12.29 -3.36 -5.23
#